data_AF-A0A2V9IRY6-F1
#
_entry.id   AF-A0A2V9IRY6-F1
#
_cell.length_a   1.000
_cell.length_b   1.000
_cell.length_c   1.000
_cell.angle_alpha   90.00
_cell.angle_beta   90.00
_cell.angle_gamma   90.00
#
_symmetry.space_group_name_H-M   'P 1'
#
loop_
_entity.id
_entity.type
_entity.pdbx_description
1 polymer ?
#
loop_
_entity_poly.entity_id
_entity_poly.type
_entity_poly.pdbx_seq_one_letter_code
_entity_poly.pdbx_strand_id
1 'polypeptide(L)' 'MVNKALPIRSTTILAVRRDGHLAIAGDGQVTMGEGVIKHKARKIRRLYGEKVLAGFAGSTADALSLFSRF' A
#
# COMPACT_ATOMS: atom_id res chain seq x y z
N MET A 1 22.66 -10.91 -25.25
CA MET A 1 21.44 -10.16 -24.86
C MET A 1 21.35 -10.16 -23.35
N VAL A 2 21.51 -9.00 -22.71
CA VAL A 2 21.50 -8.89 -21.24
C VAL A 2 20.06 -8.93 -20.77
N ASN A 3 19.70 -9.95 -19.99
CA ASN A 3 18.37 -10.09 -19.39
C ASN A 3 18.24 -9.04 -18.27
N LYS A 4 17.75 -7.85 -18.62
CA LYS A 4 17.57 -6.75 -17.68
C LYS A 4 16.27 -7.02 -16.93
N ALA A 5 16.37 -7.56 -15.72
CA ALA A 5 15.23 -7.69 -14.82
C ALA A 5 14.52 -6.32 -14.72
N LEU A 6 13.22 -6.30 -14.99
CA LEU A 6 12.41 -5.09 -14.90
C LEU A 6 12.51 -4.51 -13.47
N PRO A 7 12.65 -3.19 -13.30
CA PRO A 7 12.78 -2.59 -11.98
C PRO A 7 11.52 -2.85 -11.15
N ILE A 8 11.69 -3.53 -10.02
CA ILE A 8 10.61 -3.80 -9.06
C ILE A 8 10.16 -2.46 -8.47
N ARG A 9 8.96 -2.02 -8.84
CA ARG A 9 8.28 -0.86 -8.23
C ARG A 9 7.39 -1.34 -7.09
N SER A 10 7.95 -1.42 -5.89
CA SER A 10 7.24 -1.81 -4.67
C SER A 10 6.69 -0.60 -3.90
N THR A 11 5.73 -0.81 -3.02
CA THR A 11 5.23 0.19 -2.07
C THR A 11 5.81 -0.09 -0.71
N THR A 12 6.31 0.95 -0.06
CA THR A 12 6.71 0.91 1.34
C THR A 12 5.59 1.44 2.22
N ILE A 13 5.24 0.69 3.26
CA ILE A 13 4.34 1.13 4.34
C ILE A 13 5.15 1.18 5.64
N LEU A 14 5.08 2.30 6.35
CA LEU A 14 5.70 2.49 7.66
C LEU A 14 4.63 2.78 8.70
N ALA A 15 4.74 2.16 9.88
CA ALA A 15 3.92 2.48 11.03
C ALA A 15 4.80 2.86 12.23
N VAL A 16 4.41 3.90 12.95
CA VAL A 16 5.07 4.36 14.18
C VAL A 16 4.02 4.42 15.28
N ARG A 17 4.32 3.79 16.42
CA ARG A 17 3.50 3.85 17.63
C ARG A 17 4.31 4.46 18.76
N ARG A 18 3.78 5.52 19.38
CA ARG A 18 4.42 6.23 20.48
C ARG A 18 3.38 6.85 21.40
N ASP A 19 3.55 6.70 22.71
CA ASP A 19 2.72 7.34 23.74
C ASP A 19 1.21 7.15 23.52
N GLY A 20 0.79 5.93 23.18
CA GLY A 20 -0.61 5.58 22.90
C GLY A 20 -1.13 6.03 21.53
N HIS A 21 -0.35 6.76 20.74
CA HIS A 21 -0.71 7.24 19.42
C HIS A 21 -0.10 6.36 18.32
N LEU A 22 -0.83 6.17 17.22
CA LEU A 22 -0.41 5.39 16.06
C LEU A 22 -0.47 6.27 14.80
N ALA A 23 0.63 6.31 14.06
CA ALA A 23 0.71 6.90 12.73
C ALA A 23 1.10 5.83 11.71
N ILE A 24 0.51 5.89 10.51
CA ILE A 24 0.84 5.02 9.39
C ILE A 24 1.00 5.88 8.13
N ALA A 25 2.02 5.59 7.34
CA ALA A 25 2.34 6.29 6.10
C ALA A 25 2.80 5.30 5.03
N GLY A 26 2.74 5.72 3.78
CA GLY A 26 3.29 4.96 2.67
C GLY A 26 3.72 5.88 1.54
N ASP A 27 4.61 5.39 0.68
CA ASP A 27 5.16 6.13 -0.46
C ASP A 27 4.14 6.39 -1.60
N GLY A 28 2.92 5.84 -1.47
CA GLY A 28 1.76 6.20 -2.30
C GLY A 28 1.76 5.63 -3.71
N GLN A 29 2.76 4.79 -4.05
CA GLN A 29 2.92 4.32 -5.42
C GLN A 29 1.94 3.17 -5.74
N VAL A 30 1.08 3.36 -6.74
CA VAL A 30 0.31 2.28 -7.37
C VAL A 30 0.69 2.17 -8.83
N THR A 31 1.28 1.03 -9.17
CA THR A 31 1.63 0.64 -10.54
C THR A 31 0.65 -0.42 -11.00
N MET A 32 0.15 -0.31 -12.23
CA MET A 32 -0.62 -1.36 -12.92
C MET A 32 -0.03 -1.49 -14.33
N GLY A 33 0.66 -2.60 -14.61
CA GLY A 33 1.51 -2.71 -15.79
C GLY A 33 2.72 -1.77 -15.72
N GLU A 34 3.06 -1.09 -16.81
CA GLU A 34 4.14 -0.10 -16.86
C GLU A 34 3.72 1.32 -16.42
N GLY A 35 2.42 1.54 -16.18
CA GLY A 35 1.86 2.86 -15.84
C GLY A 35 1.65 3.08 -14.35
N VAL A 36 2.05 4.26 -13.85
CA VAL A 36 1.64 4.77 -12.52
C VAL A 36 0.24 5.34 -12.64
N ILE A 37 -0.77 4.63 -12.12
CA ILE A 37 -2.18 4.98 -12.38
C ILE A 37 -2.67 6.15 -11.50
N LYS A 38 -2.17 6.32 -10.27
CA LYS A 38 -2.58 7.42 -9.37
C LYS A 38 -1.50 7.71 -8.33
N HIS A 39 -1.13 8.99 -8.19
CA HIS A 39 -0.26 9.51 -7.11
C HIS A 39 -0.87 9.40 -5.69
N LYS A 40 -2.16 9.05 -5.58
CA LYS A 40 -2.92 9.08 -4.33
C LYS A 40 -3.72 7.80 -4.13
N ALA A 41 -3.08 6.65 -4.32
CA ALA A 41 -3.71 5.39 -3.97
C ALA A 41 -3.94 5.32 -2.46
N ARG A 42 -5.19 5.08 -2.05
CA ARG A 42 -5.56 4.82 -0.66
C ARG A 42 -5.13 3.39 -0.25
N LYS A 43 -3.83 3.11 -0.30
CA LYS A 43 -3.24 1.87 0.24
C LYS A 43 -3.27 1.81 1.76
N ILE A 44 -3.58 2.94 2.39
CA ILE A 44 -3.95 3.06 3.79
C ILE A 44 -5.47 3.23 3.86
N ARG A 45 -6.12 2.37 4.64
CA ARG A 45 -7.57 2.41 4.90
C ARG A 45 -7.83 2.34 6.40
N ARG A 46 -8.92 3.01 6.80
CA ARG A 46 -9.54 2.87 8.11
C ARG A 46 -10.62 1.80 8.00
N LEU A 47 -10.57 0.80 8.87
CA LEU A 47 -11.51 -0.32 8.96
C LEU A 47 -12.20 -0.29 10.34
N TYR A 48 -13.23 -1.13 10.51
CA TYR A 48 -13.95 -1.33 11.77
C TYR A 48 -14.38 -0.01 12.45
N GLY A 49 -15.12 0.83 11.72
CA GLY A 49 -15.60 2.12 12.26
C GLY A 49 -14.46 3.05 12.67
N GLU A 50 -13.42 3.15 11.85
CA GLU A 50 -12.23 3.99 12.04
C GLU A 50 -11.27 3.59 13.17
N LYS A 51 -11.54 2.48 13.86
CA LYS A 51 -10.71 1.98 14.97
C LYS A 51 -9.45 1.23 14.53
N VAL A 52 -9.44 0.71 13.30
CA VAL A 52 -8.30 -0.06 12.77
C VAL A 52 -7.69 0.66 11.58
N LEU A 53 -6.37 0.84 11.60
CA LEU A 53 -5.59 1.33 10.48
C LEU A 53 -4.91 0.16 9.77
N ALA A 54 -5.16 0.01 8.47
CA ALA A 54 -4.57 -1.03 7.64
C ALA A 54 -3.81 -0.39 6.47
N GLY A 55 -2.60 -0.87 6.20
CA GLY A 55 -1.76 -0.47 5.06
C GLY A 55 -1.29 -1.70 4.29
N PHE A 56 -1.22 -1.62 2.95
CA PHE A 56 -0.78 -2.76 2.12
C PHE A 56 0.46 -2.44 1.27
N ALA A 57 1.49 -3.29 1.41
CA ALA A 57 2.71 -3.29 0.61
C ALA A 57 2.72 -4.53 -0.30
N GLY A 58 2.41 -4.34 -1.59
CA GLY A 58 2.28 -5.43 -2.55
C GLY A 58 1.40 -5.07 -3.75
N SER A 59 0.91 -6.09 -4.47
CA SER A 59 0.04 -5.89 -5.64
C SER A 59 -1.27 -5.21 -5.23
N THR A 60 -1.73 -4.26 -6.05
CA THR A 60 -3.00 -3.55 -5.78
C THR A 60 -4.21 -4.51 -5.82
N ALA A 61 -4.14 -5.59 -6.60
CA ALA A 61 -5.21 -6.58 -6.72
C ALA A 61 -5.36 -7.41 -5.43
N ASP A 62 -4.25 -7.83 -4.81
CA ASP A 62 -4.28 -8.55 -3.53
C ASP A 62 -4.77 -7.64 -2.40
N ALA A 63 -4.37 -6.36 -2.42
CA ALA A 63 -4.86 -5.35 -1.48
C ALA A 63 -6.38 -5.22 -1.54
N LEU A 64 -6.94 -5.07 -2.75
CA LEU A 64 -8.39 -4.97 -2.96
C LEU A 64 -9.12 -6.24 -2.51
N SER A 65 -8.52 -7.41 -2.76
CA SER A 65 -9.08 -8.71 -2.38
C SER A 65 -9.08 -8.92 -0.86
N LEU A 66 -8.05 -8.44 -0.15
CA LEU A 66 -8.01 -8.48 1.32
C LEU A 66 -9.02 -7.50 1.92
N PHE A 67 -9.12 -6.28 1.38
CA PHE A 67 -10.07 -5.27 1.85
C PHE A 67 -11.53 -5.54 1.51
N SER A 68 -11.83 -6.48 0.62
CA SER A 68 -13.20 -6.92 0.38
C SER A 68 -13.62 -8.07 1.30
N ARG A 69 -12.65 -8.79 1.89
CA ARG A 69 -12.89 -9.88 2.84
C ARG A 69 -12.99 -9.41 4.29
N PHE A 70 -12.42 -8.26 4.63
CA PHE A 70 -12.37 -7.67 5.98
C PHE A 70 -12.70 -6.18 5.96
#